data_AF-A0A1D2QN15-F1
#
_entry.id   AF-A0A1D2QN15-F1
#
_cell.length_a   1.000
_cell.length_b   1.000
_cell.length_c   1.000
_cell.angle_alpha   90.00
_cell.angle_beta   90.00
_cell.angle_gamma   90.00
#
_symmetry.space_group_name_H-M   'P 1'
#
loop_
_entity.id
_entity.type
_entity.pdbx_description
1 polymer ?
#
loop_
_entity_poly.entity_id
_entity_poly.type
_entity_poly.pdbx_seq_one_letter_code
_entity_poly.pdbx_strand_id
1 'polypeptide(L)'
;MVYADPQPGIELKGMWVRILLLPRHYIDTTTGEVVVSYSKLRAKGGVVFKGFSQGGVPLTFYGSCQPKENVRDLFKSLQITILDR
;
A
#
# COMPACT_ATOMS: atom_id res chain seq x y z
N MET A 1 -11.59 16.32 -11.58
CA MET A 1 -10.92 16.35 -10.26
C MET A 1 -10.99 14.95 -9.71
N VAL A 2 -10.11 14.55 -8.78
CA VAL A 2 -10.12 13.17 -8.29
C VAL A 2 -10.16 13.10 -6.77
N TYR A 3 -10.77 12.07 -6.20
CA TYR A 3 -10.65 11.79 -4.77
C TYR A 3 -10.05 10.39 -4.55
N ALA A 4 -9.35 10.22 -3.43
CA ALA A 4 -8.82 8.94 -3.04
C ALA A 4 -9.94 8.05 -2.50
N ASP A 5 -10.05 6.83 -3.02
CA ASP A 5 -10.98 5.82 -2.56
C ASP A 5 -10.22 4.70 -1.83
N PRO A 6 -10.19 4.72 -0.48
CA PRO A 6 -9.43 3.76 0.29
C PRO A 6 -10.08 2.39 0.25
N GLN A 7 -9.38 1.42 -0.32
CA GLN A 7 -9.82 0.04 -0.38
C GLN A 7 -9.29 -0.74 0.83
N PRO A 8 -10.03 -1.76 1.32
CA PRO A 8 -9.56 -2.60 2.39
C PRO A 8 -8.28 -3.35 1.98
N GLY A 9 -7.38 -3.51 2.93
CA GLY A 9 -6.17 -4.31 2.73
C GLY A 9 -6.51 -5.80 2.63
N ILE A 10 -5.88 -6.50 1.69
CA ILE A 10 -6.02 -7.93 1.47
C ILE A 10 -4.76 -8.62 1.98
N GLU A 11 -4.92 -9.61 2.85
CA GLU A 11 -3.80 -10.44 3.28
C GLU A 11 -3.50 -11.52 2.24
N LEU A 12 -2.26 -11.55 1.73
CA LEU A 12 -1.82 -12.57 0.78
C LEU A 12 -1.48 -13.86 1.53
N LYS A 13 -2.08 -14.97 1.07
CA LYS A 13 -1.86 -16.31 1.63
C LYS A 13 -0.67 -17.00 0.98
N GLY A 14 -0.12 -18.02 1.64
CA GLY A 14 0.99 -18.84 1.12
C GLY A 14 2.37 -18.20 1.26
N MET A 15 2.47 -17.05 1.94
CA MET A 15 3.73 -16.35 2.21
C MET A 15 4.26 -16.75 3.59
N TRP A 16 5.58 -16.94 3.69
CA TRP A 16 6.29 -17.24 4.94
C TRP A 16 6.23 -16.10 5.97
N VAL A 17 5.93 -14.89 5.52
CA VAL A 17 5.67 -13.70 6.35
C VAL A 17 4.32 -13.10 5.97
N ARG A 18 3.70 -12.38 6.91
CA ARG A 18 2.44 -11.67 6.66
C ARG A 18 2.65 -10.54 5.65
N ILE A 19 2.00 -10.64 4.48
CA ILE A 19 2.02 -9.61 3.44
C ILE A 19 0.60 -9.07 3.23
N LEU A 20 0.47 -7.74 3.29
CA LEU A 20 -0.75 -7.01 2.99
C LEU A 20 -0.63 -6.37 1.61
N LEU A 21 -1.56 -6.67 0.72
CA LEU A 21 -1.86 -5.91 -0.48
C LEU A 21 -2.79 -4.76 -0.10
N LEU A 22 -2.41 -3.53 -0.40
CA LEU A 22 -3.15 -2.32 -0.07
C LEU A 22 -3.51 -1.62 -1.39
N PRO A 23 -4.69 -1.92 -1.96
CA PRO A 23 -5.15 -1.27 -3.19
C PRO A 23 -5.43 0.22 -2.95
N ARG A 24 -5.17 1.02 -3.99
CA ARG A 24 -5.39 2.47 -4.00
C ARG A 24 -6.06 2.84 -5.30
N HIS A 25 -7.25 3.43 -5.20
CA HIS A 25 -7.98 3.97 -6.34
C HIS A 25 -8.09 5.48 -6.22
N TYR A 26 -8.06 6.14 -7.38
CA TYR A 26 -8.42 7.53 -7.54
C TYR A 26 -9.57 7.60 -8.53
N ILE A 27 -10.68 8.19 -8.07
CA ILE A 27 -11.93 8.25 -8.82
C ILE A 27 -12.13 9.66 -9.33
N ASP A 28 -12.45 9.82 -10.62
CA ASP A 28 -12.85 11.11 -11.18
C ASP A 28 -14.23 11.52 -10.65
N THR A 29 -14.33 12.77 -10.18
CA THR A 29 -15.53 13.33 -9.55
C THR A 29 -16.70 13.51 -10.51
N THR A 30 -16.42 13.65 -11.80
CA THR A 30 -17.42 13.95 -12.83
C THR A 30 -17.97 12.68 -13.45
N THR A 31 -17.11 11.71 -13.76
CA THR A 31 -17.53 10.46 -14.40
C THR A 31 -17.77 9.31 -13.40
N GLY A 32 -17.19 9.39 -12.20
CA GLY A 32 -17.20 8.28 -11.24
C GLY A 32 -16.28 7.13 -11.62
N GLU A 33 -15.45 7.30 -12.64
CA GLU A 33 -14.55 6.25 -13.13
C GLU A 33 -13.21 6.25 -12.38
N VAL A 34 -12.59 5.08 -12.27
CA VAL A 34 -11.24 4.94 -11.72
C VAL A 34 -10.23 5.39 -12.77
N VAL A 35 -9.53 6.49 -12.50
CA VAL A 35 -8.50 7.04 -13.42
C VAL A 35 -7.09 6.54 -13.11
N VAL A 36 -6.83 6.18 -11.85
CA VAL A 36 -5.57 5.58 -11.42
C VAL A 36 -5.85 4.48 -10.41
N SER A 37 -5.27 3.31 -10.66
CA SER A 37 -5.29 2.18 -9.73
C SER A 37 -3.89 1.61 -9.57
N TYR A 38 -3.47 1.41 -8.33
CA TYR A 38 -2.24 0.69 -8.03
C TYR A 38 -2.35 0.02 -6.66
N SER A 39 -1.47 -0.94 -6.40
CA SER A 39 -1.37 -1.59 -5.10
C SER A 39 -0.03 -1.32 -4.44
N LYS A 40 -0.06 -1.14 -3.12
CA LYS A 40 1.15 -1.20 -2.29
C LYS A 40 1.21 -2.55 -1.60
N LEU A 41 2.36 -3.21 -1.65
CA LEU A 41 2.60 -4.38 -0.81
C LEU A 41 3.29 -3.92 0.47
N ARG A 42 2.83 -4.42 1.61
CA ARG A 42 3.45 -4.17 2.91
C ARG A 42 3.63 -5.47 3.64
N ALA A 43 4.88 -5.83 3.91
CA ALA A 43 5.19 -6.86 4.87
C ALA A 43 5.25 -6.22 6.25
N LYS A 44 4.39 -6.67 7.17
CA LYS A 44 4.35 -6.17 8.55
C LYS A 44 4.97 -7.24 9.45
N GLY A 45 5.99 -6.84 10.20
CA GLY A 45 6.81 -7.75 11.01
C GLY A 45 5.98 -8.62 11.94
N GLY A 46 6.10 -9.93 11.73
CA GLY A 46 5.75 -10.96 12.70
C GLY A 46 7.01 -11.49 13.37
N VAL A 47 6.83 -12.18 14.50
CA VAL A 47 7.94 -12.89 15.18
C VAL A 47 8.40 -14.03 14.28
N VAL A 48 9.63 -13.95 13.78
CA VAL A 48 10.19 -14.93 12.82
C VAL A 48 10.41 -16.30 13.45
N PHE A 49 10.67 -16.39 14.76
CA PHE A 49 10.86 -17.68 15.45
C PHE A 49 10.80 -17.51 16.98
N LYS A 50 10.17 -18.44 17.72
CA LYS A 50 10.13 -18.45 19.20
C LYS A 50 11.26 -19.28 19.85
N GLY A 51 12.11 -19.94 19.05
CA GLY A 51 13.01 -21.00 19.51
C GLY A 51 14.45 -20.59 19.84
N PHE A 52 14.81 -19.31 19.89
CA PHE A 52 16.15 -18.88 20.31
C PHE A 52 16.14 -18.46 21.78
N SER A 53 16.99 -19.08 22.59
CA SER A 53 17.17 -18.75 24.01
C SER A 53 18.11 -17.56 24.24
N GLN A 54 18.95 -17.21 23.26
CA GLN A 54 19.79 -16.01 23.29
C GLN A 54 19.98 -15.46 21.86
N GLY A 55 19.37 -14.31 21.62
CA GLY A 55 19.50 -13.49 20.42
C GLY A 55 18.79 -12.18 20.71
N GLY A 56 19.50 -11.06 20.60
CA GLY A 56 18.95 -9.75 20.95
C GLY A 56 17.73 -9.43 20.09
N VAL A 57 16.56 -9.40 20.74
CA VAL A 57 15.24 -8.90 20.27
C VAL A 57 14.65 -9.56 19.01
N PRO A 58 13.30 -9.61 18.87
CA PRO A 58 12.66 -10.30 17.75
C PRO A 58 13.07 -9.65 16.43
N LEU A 59 13.54 -10.47 15.47
CA LEU A 59 13.75 -10.05 14.09
C LEU A 59 12.39 -9.66 13.50
N THR A 60 12.12 -8.37 13.42
CA THR A 60 10.91 -7.83 12.79
C THR A 60 11.22 -7.48 11.34
N PHE A 61 10.58 -8.17 10.40
CA PHE A 61 10.71 -7.83 8.98
C PHE A 61 9.74 -6.70 8.62
N TYR A 62 10.26 -5.55 8.20
CA TYR A 62 9.46 -4.45 7.67
C TYR A 62 9.89 -4.14 6.24
N GLY A 63 8.96 -4.33 5.31
CA GLY A 63 9.21 -4.05 3.89
C GLY A 63 7.97 -3.46 3.25
N SER A 64 8.17 -2.55 2.31
CA SER A 64 7.11 -2.01 1.48
C SER A 64 7.54 -1.95 0.03
N CYS A 65 6.65 -2.35 -0.88
CA CYS A 65 6.81 -2.17 -2.32
C CYS A 65 5.65 -1.32 -2.84
N GLN A 66 5.97 -0.32 -3.64
CA GLN A 66 5.02 0.56 -4.31
C GLN A 66 5.63 1.03 -5.63
N PRO A 67 4.82 1.52 -6.59
CA PRO A 67 5.36 2.17 -7.78
C PRO A 67 6.40 3.24 -7.42
N LYS A 68 7.43 3.36 -8.27
CA LYS A 68 8.52 4.31 -8.06
C LYS A 68 8.02 5.74 -8.18
N GLU A 69 7.07 5.93 -9.07
CA GLU A 69 6.40 7.20 -9.34
C GLU A 69 5.49 7.57 -8.18
N ASN A 70 5.69 8.78 -7.66
CA ASN A 70 4.79 9.34 -6.69
C ASN A 70 3.53 9.82 -7.39
N VAL A 71 2.40 9.22 -7.05
CA VAL A 71 1.09 9.52 -7.65
C VAL A 71 0.70 10.99 -7.47
N ARG A 72 1.15 11.67 -6.40
CA ARG A 72 0.92 13.12 -6.26
C ARG A 72 1.67 13.93 -7.32
N ASP A 73 2.88 13.52 -7.65
CA ASP A 73 3.70 14.21 -8.66
C ASP A 73 3.13 13.98 -10.06
N LEU A 74 2.59 12.78 -10.32
CA LEU A 74 1.84 12.46 -11.54
C LEU A 74 0.59 13.35 -11.67
N PHE A 75 -0.23 13.47 -10.63
CA PHE A 75 -1.41 14.32 -10.70
C PHE A 75 -1.06 15.81 -10.84
N LYS A 76 0.02 16.25 -10.20
CA LYS A 76 0.51 17.62 -10.34
C LYS A 76 0.96 17.93 -11.77
N SER A 77 1.67 17.02 -12.44
CA SER A 77 2.13 17.21 -13.82
C SER A 77 0.97 17.24 -14.81
N LEU A 78 -0.10 16.50 -14.54
CA LEU A 78 -1.32 16.46 -15.34
C LEU A 78 -2.33 17.57 -14.99
N GLN A 79 -1.99 18.49 -14.07
CA GLN A 79 -2.88 19.54 -13.58
C GLN A 79 -4.21 19.01 -13.00
N ILE A 80 -4.17 17.81 -12.41
CA ILE A 80 -5.32 17.18 -11.79
C ILE A 80 -5.33 17.53 -10.30
N THR A 81 -6.42 18.14 -9.83
CA THR A 81 -6.64 18.41 -8.40
C THR A 81 -7.12 17.15 -7.68
N ILE A 82 -6.42 16.80 -6.59
CA ILE A 82 -6.85 15.77 -5.64
C ILE A 82 -7.68 16.46 -4.55
N LEU A 83 -8.90 15.97 -4.33
CA LEU A 83 -9.76 16.39 -3.23
C LEU A 83 -9.51 15.49 -2.02
N ASP A 84 -9.34 16.11 -0.85
CA ASP A 84 -9.48 15.40 0.42
C ASP A 84 -10.98 15.15 0.67
N ARG A 85 -11.33 13.91 0.99
CA ARG A 85 -12.72 13.49 1.21
C ARG A 85 -13.13 13.67 2.66
#